data_AF-A0A8H7NPU7-F1
#
_entry.id   AF-A0A8H7NPU7-F1
#
_cell.length_a   1.000
_cell.length_b   1.000
_cell.length_c   1.000
_cell.angle_alpha   90.00
_cell.angle_beta   90.00
_cell.angle_gamma   90.00
#
_symmetry.space_group_name_H-M   'P 1'
#
loop_
_entity.id
_entity.type
_entity.pdbx_description
1 polymer ?
#
loop_
_entity_poly.entity_id
_entity_poly.type
_entity_poly.pdbx_seq_one_letter_code
_entity_poly.pdbx_strand_id
1 'polypeptide(L)'
;MALSIRAFWLFKTLQVLFWVYVASSVLASAGMYLILWSTQVFPVHTMTPTWVFPAYPLLVIAPFAANLIAAAERSGNLWVLNKPAVAMCAVTLQGTGCLIAFMISAAFIYRLMTQKLPRDIQRPGVFISIGPYGFTAAGIVQLGQQANLIVPPGFLGSEMTVDILKVLSVLVGLWFWGLCIWFFLVSLGSLWKYVRTGSSIPFQMTWWSFVFPNTALVTATQTMSNVFDSKGIHICACVLTVVLIIVWVGVFITMLHCLRTKKLLYPKQTK
;
A
#
# COMPACT_ATOMS: atom_id res chain seq x y z
N MET A 1 30.74 -12.26 -19.27
CA MET A 1 29.93 -13.48 -19.47
C MET A 1 29.30 -14.01 -18.18
N ALA A 2 30.08 -14.26 -17.10
CA ALA A 2 29.54 -14.78 -15.84
C ALA A 2 28.50 -13.85 -15.15
N LEU A 3 28.71 -12.53 -15.12
CA LEU A 3 27.73 -11.58 -14.56
C LEU A 3 26.39 -11.54 -15.34
N SER A 4 26.42 -11.77 -16.65
CA SER A 4 25.24 -11.78 -17.51
C SER A 4 24.38 -13.04 -17.28
N ILE A 5 25.02 -14.20 -17.10
CA ILE A 5 24.33 -15.46 -16.74
C ILE A 5 23.70 -15.35 -15.35
N ARG A 6 24.39 -14.67 -14.41
CA ARG A 6 23.86 -14.49 -13.05
C ARG A 6 22.60 -13.63 -13.00
N ALA A 7 22.55 -12.57 -13.80
CA ALA A 7 21.38 -11.72 -13.85
C ALA A 7 20.19 -12.37 -14.58
N PHE A 8 20.45 -13.18 -15.61
CA PHE A 8 19.40 -13.84 -16.39
C PHE A 8 18.50 -14.75 -15.55
N TRP A 9 19.07 -15.67 -14.76
CA TRP A 9 18.26 -16.59 -13.95
C TRP A 9 17.42 -15.80 -12.94
N LEU A 10 18.02 -14.76 -12.32
CA LEU A 10 17.35 -13.97 -11.29
C LEU A 10 16.11 -13.27 -11.84
N PHE A 11 16.20 -12.57 -12.97
CA PHE A 11 15.05 -11.88 -13.56
C PHE A 11 13.99 -12.84 -14.09
N LYS A 12 14.38 -14.01 -14.61
CA LYS A 12 13.42 -15.07 -14.95
C LYS A 12 12.67 -15.58 -13.71
N THR A 13 13.39 -15.87 -12.63
CA THR A 13 12.77 -16.31 -11.37
C THR A 13 11.85 -15.22 -10.80
N LEU A 14 12.27 -13.96 -10.79
CA LEU A 14 11.44 -12.85 -10.32
C LEU A 14 10.18 -12.67 -11.17
N GLN A 15 10.27 -12.83 -12.49
CA GLN A 15 9.09 -12.79 -13.35
C GLN A 15 8.12 -13.95 -13.06
N VAL A 16 8.62 -15.18 -12.85
CA VAL A 16 7.77 -16.32 -12.49
C VAL A 16 7.10 -16.07 -11.14
N LEU A 17 7.85 -15.63 -10.13
CA LEU A 17 7.32 -15.29 -8.82
C LEU A 17 6.29 -14.16 -8.87
N PHE A 18 6.47 -13.18 -9.75
CA PHE A 18 5.48 -12.12 -9.99
C PHE A 18 4.15 -12.72 -10.46
N TRP A 19 4.15 -13.61 -11.45
CA TRP A 19 2.91 -14.22 -11.95
C TRP A 19 2.26 -15.17 -10.94
N VAL A 20 3.07 -15.93 -10.19
CA VAL A 20 2.57 -16.74 -9.07
C VAL A 20 1.91 -15.85 -8.03
N TYR A 21 2.57 -14.75 -7.62
CA TYR A 21 2.02 -13.78 -6.68
C TYR A 21 0.71 -13.17 -7.18
N VAL A 22 0.64 -12.78 -8.44
CA VAL A 22 -0.58 -12.25 -9.08
C VAL A 22 -1.72 -13.26 -9.00
N ALA A 23 -1.49 -14.49 -9.46
CA ALA A 23 -2.51 -15.54 -9.46
C ALA A 23 -2.99 -15.85 -8.04
N SER A 24 -2.05 -16.04 -7.10
CA SER A 24 -2.37 -16.27 -5.69
C SER A 24 -3.12 -15.10 -5.06
N SER A 25 -2.76 -13.85 -5.38
CA SER A 25 -3.40 -12.66 -4.83
C SER A 25 -4.86 -12.53 -5.28
N VAL A 26 -5.14 -12.79 -6.56
CA VAL A 26 -6.51 -12.75 -7.10
C VAL A 26 -7.36 -13.86 -6.48
N LEU A 27 -6.85 -15.10 -6.50
CA LEU A 27 -7.57 -16.25 -5.95
C LEU A 27 -7.81 -16.11 -4.44
N ALA A 28 -6.80 -15.67 -3.68
CA ALA A 28 -6.91 -15.48 -2.26
C ALA A 28 -7.87 -14.33 -1.91
N SER A 29 -7.80 -13.20 -2.63
CA SER A 29 -8.72 -12.07 -2.43
C SER A 29 -10.18 -12.49 -2.67
N ALA A 30 -10.46 -13.10 -3.83
CA ALA A 30 -11.81 -13.54 -4.16
C ALA A 30 -12.30 -14.63 -3.18
N GLY A 31 -11.47 -15.64 -2.90
CA GLY A 31 -11.79 -16.73 -1.99
C GLY A 31 -12.07 -16.25 -0.56
N MET A 32 -11.24 -15.36 -0.02
CA MET A 32 -11.45 -14.80 1.33
C MET A 32 -12.74 -13.99 1.40
N TYR A 33 -13.04 -13.13 0.41
CA TYR A 33 -14.30 -12.40 0.41
C TYR A 33 -15.52 -13.32 0.31
N LEU A 34 -15.48 -14.34 -0.56
CA LEU A 34 -16.55 -15.33 -0.66
C LEU A 34 -16.76 -16.07 0.66
N ILE A 35 -15.70 -16.55 1.30
CA ILE A 35 -15.79 -17.23 2.61
C ILE A 35 -16.38 -16.28 3.66
N LEU A 36 -15.92 -15.04 3.72
CA LEU A 36 -16.42 -14.04 4.67
C LEU A 36 -17.91 -13.77 4.47
N TRP A 37 -18.36 -13.57 3.23
CA TRP A 37 -19.76 -13.31 2.92
C TRP A 37 -20.66 -14.53 3.10
N SER A 38 -20.14 -15.75 2.93
CA SER A 38 -20.91 -16.98 3.10
C SER A 38 -20.98 -17.49 4.54
N THR A 39 -20.00 -17.15 5.39
CA THR A 39 -19.90 -17.75 6.74
C THR A 39 -20.11 -16.76 7.88
N GLN A 40 -19.92 -15.46 7.65
CA GLN A 40 -19.93 -14.44 8.70
C GLN A 40 -20.97 -13.37 8.41
N VAL A 41 -21.56 -12.83 9.48
CA VAL A 41 -22.44 -11.65 9.41
C VAL A 41 -21.69 -10.47 10.01
N PHE A 42 -21.39 -9.47 9.18
CA PHE A 42 -20.71 -8.26 9.63
C PHE A 42 -21.66 -7.06 9.62
N PRO A 43 -22.22 -6.67 10.77
CA PRO A 43 -23.11 -5.53 10.83
C PRO A 43 -22.35 -4.23 10.63
N VAL A 44 -22.97 -3.26 9.93
CA VAL A 44 -22.34 -2.00 9.50
C VAL A 44 -21.72 -1.21 10.66
N HIS A 45 -22.29 -1.24 11.86
CA HIS A 45 -21.72 -0.51 13.01
C HIS A 45 -20.35 -1.03 13.48
N THR A 46 -20.01 -2.28 13.13
CA THR A 46 -18.70 -2.92 13.38
C THR A 46 -17.70 -2.75 12.22
N MET A 47 -18.10 -2.05 11.16
CA MET A 47 -17.23 -1.73 10.02
C MET A 47 -15.93 -1.09 10.50
N THR A 48 -14.81 -1.68 10.09
CA THR A 48 -13.49 -1.09 10.30
C THR A 48 -12.69 -1.15 9.00
N PRO A 49 -11.66 -0.30 8.85
CA PRO A 49 -10.82 -0.31 7.65
C PRO A 49 -10.12 -1.65 7.39
N THR A 50 -10.03 -2.54 8.38
CA THR A 50 -9.42 -3.87 8.23
C THR A 50 -10.13 -4.75 7.21
N TRP A 51 -11.39 -4.44 6.85
CA TRP A 51 -12.14 -5.22 5.85
C TRP A 51 -11.52 -5.15 4.45
N VAL A 52 -10.58 -4.22 4.22
CA VAL A 52 -9.80 -4.14 2.99
C VAL A 52 -8.70 -5.20 2.88
N PHE A 53 -8.37 -5.90 3.98
CA PHE A 53 -7.23 -6.83 4.01
C PHE A 53 -7.27 -7.93 2.94
N PRO A 54 -8.42 -8.57 2.63
CA PRO A 54 -8.46 -9.56 1.55
C PRO A 54 -8.07 -8.98 0.18
N ALA A 55 -8.37 -7.70 -0.10
CA ALA A 55 -7.95 -7.02 -1.32
C ALA A 55 -6.50 -6.48 -1.28
N TYR A 56 -5.85 -6.47 -0.12
CA TYR A 56 -4.54 -5.85 0.06
C TYR A 56 -3.41 -6.45 -0.80
N PRO A 57 -3.36 -7.76 -1.04
CA PRO A 57 -2.37 -8.33 -1.97
C PRO A 57 -2.44 -7.72 -3.38
N LEU A 58 -3.62 -7.29 -3.83
CA LEU A 58 -3.77 -6.61 -5.12
C LEU A 58 -3.14 -5.20 -5.12
N LEU A 59 -3.14 -4.54 -3.96
CA LEU A 59 -2.74 -3.15 -3.78
C LEU A 59 -1.22 -2.92 -3.80
N VAL A 60 -0.41 -3.97 -3.90
CA VAL A 60 1.07 -3.84 -3.97
C VAL A 60 1.64 -4.30 -5.30
N ILE A 61 0.79 -4.75 -6.24
CA ILE A 61 1.22 -5.31 -7.53
C ILE A 61 1.85 -4.22 -8.40
N ALA A 62 1.29 -3.01 -8.48
CA ALA A 62 1.89 -1.93 -9.29
C ALA A 62 3.25 -1.46 -8.76
N PRO A 63 3.44 -1.19 -7.45
CA PRO A 63 4.76 -0.94 -6.90
C PRO A 63 5.78 -2.05 -7.16
N PHE A 64 5.37 -3.32 -7.07
CA PHE A 64 6.25 -4.45 -7.37
C PHE A 64 6.63 -4.53 -8.84
N ALA A 65 5.66 -4.36 -9.75
CA ALA A 65 5.92 -4.32 -11.18
C ALA A 65 6.88 -3.18 -11.57
N ALA A 66 6.66 -1.98 -11.04
CA ALA A 66 7.52 -0.82 -11.29
C ALA A 66 8.96 -1.05 -10.81
N ASN A 67 9.13 -1.64 -9.62
CA ASN A 67 10.44 -1.97 -9.09
C ASN A 67 11.14 -3.07 -9.88
N LEU A 68 10.39 -4.08 -10.34
CA LEU A 68 10.92 -5.16 -11.18
C LEU A 68 11.42 -4.62 -12.53
N ILE A 69 10.65 -3.76 -13.18
CA ILE A 69 11.02 -3.12 -14.46
C ILE A 69 12.24 -2.19 -14.25
N ALA A 70 12.25 -1.34 -13.22
CA ALA A 70 13.39 -0.49 -12.88
C ALA A 70 14.68 -1.28 -12.59
N ALA A 71 14.57 -2.41 -11.88
CA ALA A 71 15.71 -3.26 -11.59
C ALA A 71 16.25 -3.96 -12.85
N ALA A 72 15.35 -4.38 -13.74
CA ALA A 72 15.73 -4.97 -15.03
C ALA A 72 16.42 -3.95 -15.94
N GLU A 73 15.98 -2.69 -15.92
CA GLU A 73 16.61 -1.58 -16.66
C GLU A 73 18.01 -1.29 -16.16
N ARG A 74 18.17 -1.03 -14.85
CA ARG A 74 19.46 -0.72 -14.23
C ARG A 74 20.51 -1.81 -14.42
N SER A 75 20.09 -3.05 -14.61
CA SER A 75 20.97 -4.19 -14.82
C SER A 75 21.19 -4.56 -16.29
N GLY A 76 20.53 -3.88 -17.24
CA GLY A 76 20.61 -4.17 -18.67
C GLY A 76 19.91 -5.46 -19.11
N ASN A 77 19.04 -6.04 -18.27
CA ASN A 77 18.34 -7.32 -18.53
C ASN A 77 16.88 -7.13 -18.94
N LEU A 78 16.56 -5.96 -19.49
CA LEU A 78 15.22 -5.55 -19.85
C LEU A 78 14.54 -6.50 -20.88
N TRP A 79 15.34 -7.24 -21.65
CA TRP A 79 14.92 -8.21 -22.67
C TRP A 79 14.36 -9.51 -22.08
N VAL A 80 14.67 -9.81 -20.81
CA VAL A 80 14.23 -11.03 -20.12
C VAL A 80 12.74 -10.97 -19.76
N LEU A 81 12.24 -9.74 -19.52
CA LEU A 81 10.92 -9.45 -18.97
C LEU A 81 9.92 -9.07 -20.07
N ASN A 82 8.71 -9.64 -19.99
CA ASN A 82 7.57 -9.15 -20.77
C ASN A 82 6.98 -7.89 -20.10
N LYS A 83 7.65 -6.75 -20.29
CA LYS A 83 7.31 -5.47 -19.64
C LYS A 83 5.87 -5.01 -19.90
N PRO A 84 5.35 -5.01 -21.14
CA PRO A 84 3.97 -4.60 -21.39
C PRO A 84 2.98 -5.45 -20.59
N ALA A 85 3.13 -6.78 -20.63
CA ALA A 85 2.21 -7.68 -19.91
C ALA A 85 2.27 -7.47 -18.39
N VAL A 86 3.47 -7.34 -17.82
CA VAL A 86 3.67 -7.10 -16.38
C VAL A 86 3.06 -5.78 -15.96
N ALA A 87 3.34 -4.69 -16.69
CA ALA A 87 2.83 -3.36 -16.35
C ALA A 87 1.31 -3.27 -16.52
N MET A 88 0.74 -3.74 -17.63
CA MET A 88 -0.70 -3.65 -17.88
C MET A 88 -1.49 -4.49 -16.87
N CYS A 89 -1.04 -5.71 -16.58
CA CYS A 89 -1.64 -6.54 -15.53
C CYS A 89 -1.57 -5.86 -14.16
N ALA A 90 -0.43 -5.24 -13.84
CA ALA A 90 -0.24 -4.55 -12.58
C ALA A 90 -1.15 -3.32 -12.45
N VAL A 91 -1.31 -2.53 -13.50
CA VAL A 91 -2.26 -1.40 -13.53
C VAL A 91 -3.69 -1.90 -13.33
N THR A 92 -4.10 -2.97 -14.02
CA THR A 92 -5.44 -3.56 -13.88
C THR A 92 -5.71 -3.99 -12.44
N LEU A 93 -4.84 -4.82 -11.86
CA LEU A 93 -5.07 -5.39 -10.53
C LEU A 93 -4.89 -4.37 -9.40
N GLN A 94 -3.94 -3.45 -9.53
CA GLN A 94 -3.82 -2.31 -8.61
C GLN A 94 -5.11 -1.48 -8.63
N GLY A 95 -5.64 -1.19 -9.82
CA GLY A 95 -6.92 -0.51 -9.99
C GLY A 95 -8.07 -1.26 -9.34
N THR A 96 -8.19 -2.57 -9.57
CA THR A 96 -9.20 -3.42 -8.91
C THR A 96 -9.10 -3.35 -7.39
N GLY A 97 -7.90 -3.53 -6.83
CA GLY A 97 -7.67 -3.42 -5.39
C GLY A 97 -8.03 -2.04 -4.84
N CYS A 98 -7.68 -0.97 -5.57
CA CYS A 98 -7.98 0.40 -5.19
C CYS A 98 -9.48 0.70 -5.19
N LEU A 99 -10.21 0.22 -6.20
CA LEU A 99 -11.66 0.40 -6.28
C LEU A 99 -12.40 -0.35 -5.16
N ILE A 100 -11.96 -1.58 -4.84
CA ILE A 100 -12.49 -2.32 -3.68
C ILE A 100 -12.23 -1.55 -2.39
N ALA A 101 -11.00 -1.06 -2.20
CA ALA A 101 -10.63 -0.24 -1.04
C ALA A 101 -11.43 1.07 -0.96
N PHE A 102 -11.77 1.66 -2.10
CA PHE A 102 -12.60 2.85 -2.19
C PHE A 102 -14.03 2.59 -1.70
N MET A 103 -14.67 1.50 -2.13
CA MET A 103 -16.00 1.11 -1.65
C MET A 103 -16.01 0.82 -0.15
N ILE A 104 -14.98 0.12 0.35
CA ILE A 104 -14.82 -0.16 1.78
C ILE A 104 -14.61 1.12 2.59
N SER A 105 -13.82 2.06 2.08
CA SER A 105 -13.58 3.34 2.75
C SER A 105 -14.82 4.23 2.75
N ALA A 106 -15.63 4.20 1.69
CA ALA A 106 -16.92 4.88 1.67
C ALA A 106 -17.87 4.35 2.76
N ALA A 107 -17.97 3.02 2.90
CA ALA A 107 -18.73 2.39 3.97
C ALA A 107 -18.17 2.73 5.38
N PHE A 108 -16.85 2.82 5.52
CA PHE A 108 -16.21 3.25 6.76
C PHE A 108 -16.54 4.71 7.11
N ILE A 109 -16.49 5.63 6.14
CA ILE A 109 -16.87 7.03 6.35
C ILE A 109 -18.35 7.12 6.72
N TYR A 110 -19.25 6.39 6.03
CA TYR A 110 -20.66 6.31 6.40
C TYR A 110 -20.86 5.84 7.85
N ARG A 111 -20.09 4.83 8.27
CA ARG A 111 -20.09 4.38 9.67
C ARG A 111 -19.56 5.43 10.63
N LEU A 112 -18.58 6.26 10.26
CA LEU A 112 -18.12 7.37 11.10
C LEU A 112 -19.15 8.51 11.21
N MET A 113 -19.96 8.72 10.17
CA MET A 113 -21.04 9.72 10.19
C MET A 113 -22.21 9.29 11.10
N THR A 114 -22.43 7.99 11.25
CA THR A 114 -23.54 7.44 12.05
C THR A 114 -23.11 6.96 13.43
N GLN A 115 -21.82 6.67 13.65
CA GLN A 115 -21.27 6.12 14.88
C GLN A 115 -19.98 6.84 15.28
N LYS A 116 -19.72 6.98 16.58
CA LYS A 116 -18.46 7.55 17.10
C LYS A 116 -17.26 6.72 16.63
N LEU A 117 -16.09 7.35 16.52
CA LEU A 117 -14.81 6.71 16.17
C LEU A 117 -14.62 5.33 16.87
N PRO A 118 -13.88 4.39 16.25
CA PRO A 118 -13.74 3.01 16.76
C PRO A 118 -13.32 2.92 18.23
N ARG A 119 -13.54 1.76 18.85
CA ARG A 119 -13.09 1.51 20.23
C ARG A 119 -11.58 1.75 20.34
N ASP A 120 -11.13 2.14 21.52
CA ASP A 120 -9.75 2.52 21.82
C ASP A 120 -8.72 1.48 21.29
N ILE A 121 -9.03 0.19 21.43
CA ILE A 121 -8.20 -0.93 20.98
C ILE A 121 -8.10 -1.08 19.44
N GLN A 122 -9.06 -0.52 18.70
CA GLN A 122 -9.15 -0.56 17.24
C GLN A 122 -8.66 0.74 16.58
N ARG A 123 -8.34 1.78 17.37
CA ARG A 123 -7.86 3.08 16.87
C ARG A 123 -6.66 2.99 15.94
N PRO A 124 -5.62 2.16 16.23
CA PRO A 124 -4.51 2.00 15.29
C PRO A 124 -4.96 1.56 13.89
N GLY A 125 -6.04 0.76 13.81
CA GLY A 125 -6.58 0.24 12.55
C GLY A 125 -7.16 1.32 11.62
N VAL A 126 -7.40 2.55 12.10
CA VAL A 126 -7.85 3.66 11.24
C VAL A 126 -6.80 4.01 10.19
N PHE A 127 -5.50 3.86 10.52
CA PHE A 127 -4.40 4.11 9.59
C PHE A 127 -4.41 3.17 8.37
N ILE A 128 -5.09 2.02 8.43
CA ILE A 128 -5.16 1.08 7.30
C ILE A 128 -5.74 1.73 6.04
N SER A 129 -6.63 2.72 6.20
CA SER A 129 -7.22 3.48 5.08
C SER A 129 -6.20 4.25 4.24
N ILE A 130 -5.00 4.53 4.76
CA ILE A 130 -3.96 5.29 4.03
C ILE A 130 -3.34 4.43 2.92
N GLY A 131 -3.08 3.16 3.26
CA GLY A 131 -2.25 2.26 2.48
C GLY A 131 -2.71 2.05 1.03
N PRO A 132 -3.99 1.69 0.79
CA PRO A 132 -4.49 1.45 -0.56
C PRO A 132 -4.23 2.60 -1.54
N TYR A 133 -4.45 3.83 -1.09
CA TYR A 133 -4.30 5.01 -1.93
C TYR A 133 -2.83 5.42 -2.08
N GLY A 134 -2.02 5.29 -1.02
CA GLY A 134 -0.58 5.53 -1.08
C GLY A 134 0.12 4.59 -2.06
N PHE A 135 -0.16 3.27 -1.97
CA PHE A 135 0.46 2.29 -2.88
C PHE A 135 -0.03 2.44 -4.31
N THR A 136 -1.30 2.79 -4.51
CA THR A 136 -1.84 3.08 -5.85
C THR A 136 -1.20 4.32 -6.45
N ALA A 137 -1.12 5.43 -5.70
CA ALA A 137 -0.47 6.66 -6.15
C ALA A 137 0.99 6.39 -6.53
N ALA A 138 1.75 5.75 -5.64
CA ALA A 138 3.15 5.41 -5.90
C ALA A 138 3.30 4.48 -7.10
N GLY A 139 2.52 3.40 -7.16
CA GLY A 139 2.64 2.37 -8.20
C GLY A 139 2.30 2.88 -9.59
N ILE A 140 1.19 3.59 -9.73
CA ILE A 140 0.74 4.13 -11.02
C ILE A 140 1.72 5.19 -11.54
N VAL A 141 2.17 6.10 -10.68
CA VAL A 141 3.14 7.13 -11.09
C VAL A 141 4.48 6.52 -11.46
N GLN A 142 5.01 5.57 -10.68
CA GLN A 142 6.27 4.90 -11.02
C GLN A 142 6.19 4.16 -12.36
N LEU A 143 5.09 3.43 -12.63
CA LEU A 143 4.87 2.78 -13.93
C LEU A 143 4.74 3.82 -15.06
N GLY A 144 4.05 4.94 -14.81
CA GLY A 144 3.93 6.02 -15.78
C GLY A 144 5.27 6.66 -16.14
N GLN A 145 6.15 6.90 -15.17
CA GLN A 145 7.51 7.40 -15.42
C GLN A 145 8.34 6.43 -16.28
N GLN A 146 8.04 5.13 -16.22
CA GLN A 146 8.67 4.07 -17.02
C GLN A 146 7.94 3.77 -18.35
N ALA A 147 6.96 4.60 -18.74
CA ALA A 147 6.12 4.33 -19.92
C ALA A 147 6.93 4.13 -21.22
N ASN A 148 8.07 4.83 -21.37
CA ASN A 148 8.99 4.68 -22.51
C ASN A 148 9.65 3.29 -22.60
N LEU A 149 9.73 2.56 -21.48
CA LEU A 149 10.26 1.20 -21.43
C LEU A 149 9.17 0.16 -21.66
N ILE A 150 7.96 0.48 -21.23
CA ILE A 150 6.82 -0.43 -21.18
C ILE A 150 6.13 -0.50 -22.54
N VAL A 151 5.94 0.65 -23.18
CA VAL A 151 5.08 0.80 -24.36
C VAL A 151 5.95 0.91 -25.62
N PRO A 152 5.69 0.11 -26.67
CA PRO A 152 6.46 0.20 -27.91
C PRO A 152 6.15 1.51 -28.66
N PRO A 153 7.07 2.00 -29.52
CA PRO A 153 6.81 3.12 -30.41
C PRO A 153 5.55 2.87 -31.26
N GLY A 154 4.72 3.89 -31.43
CA GLY A 154 3.47 3.79 -32.21
C GLY A 154 2.38 2.93 -31.56
N PHE A 155 2.47 2.64 -30.26
CA PHE A 155 1.38 1.97 -29.54
C PHE A 155 0.08 2.77 -29.67
N LEU A 156 -1.00 2.06 -30.03
CA LEU A 156 -2.30 2.65 -30.38
C LEU A 156 -2.26 3.67 -31.54
N GLY A 157 -1.24 3.60 -32.40
CA GLY A 157 -1.13 4.47 -33.57
C GLY A 157 -0.74 5.93 -33.27
N SER A 158 -0.24 6.21 -32.06
CA SER A 158 0.16 7.56 -31.65
C SER A 158 1.61 7.59 -31.16
N GLU A 159 2.35 8.61 -31.58
CA GLU A 159 3.71 8.88 -31.10
C GLU A 159 3.71 9.57 -29.72
N MET A 160 2.61 10.22 -29.33
CA MET A 160 2.48 10.93 -28.06
C MET A 160 2.07 10.03 -26.88
N THR A 161 1.89 8.73 -27.11
CA THR A 161 1.33 7.81 -26.11
C THR A 161 2.12 7.77 -24.80
N VAL A 162 3.45 7.83 -24.88
CA VAL A 162 4.32 7.83 -23.69
C VAL A 162 4.09 9.08 -22.83
N ASP A 163 4.03 10.25 -23.44
CA ASP A 163 3.85 11.51 -22.72
C ASP A 163 2.44 11.61 -22.12
N ILE A 164 1.43 11.16 -22.86
CA ILE A 164 0.06 11.07 -22.36
C ILE A 164 -0.02 10.17 -21.12
N LEU A 165 0.60 8.98 -21.16
CA LEU A 165 0.60 8.06 -20.01
C LEU A 165 1.34 8.65 -18.81
N LYS A 166 2.45 9.36 -19.01
CA LYS A 166 3.16 10.07 -17.93
C LYS A 166 2.25 11.10 -17.28
N VAL A 167 1.64 11.99 -18.05
CA VAL A 167 0.75 13.04 -17.53
C VAL A 167 -0.45 12.44 -16.79
N LEU A 168 -1.13 11.46 -17.39
CA LEU A 168 -2.27 10.79 -16.77
C LEU A 168 -1.90 10.09 -15.47
N SER A 169 -0.74 9.42 -15.43
CA SER A 169 -0.28 8.74 -14.21
C SER A 169 -0.08 9.70 -13.06
N VAL A 170 0.47 10.90 -13.31
CA VAL A 170 0.68 11.94 -12.30
C VAL A 170 -0.65 12.53 -11.84
N LEU A 171 -1.59 12.80 -12.75
CA LEU A 171 -2.91 13.32 -12.39
C LEU A 171 -3.68 12.34 -11.49
N VAL A 172 -3.72 11.05 -11.85
CA VAL A 172 -4.35 10.00 -11.04
C VAL A 172 -3.62 9.84 -9.71
N GLY A 173 -2.28 9.87 -9.75
CA GLY A 173 -1.45 9.79 -8.55
C GLY A 173 -1.71 10.93 -7.56
N LEU A 174 -1.90 12.16 -8.05
CA LEU A 174 -2.21 13.33 -7.22
C LEU A 174 -3.53 13.17 -6.46
N TRP A 175 -4.57 12.63 -7.10
CA TRP A 175 -5.87 12.39 -6.44
C TRP A 175 -5.71 11.42 -5.28
N PHE A 176 -5.04 10.29 -5.50
CA PHE A 176 -4.83 9.29 -4.46
C PHE A 176 -3.82 9.72 -3.40
N TRP A 177 -2.82 10.52 -3.76
CA TRP A 177 -1.90 11.12 -2.79
C TRP A 177 -2.62 12.11 -1.87
N GLY A 178 -3.47 12.98 -2.40
CA GLY A 178 -4.33 13.84 -1.59
C GLY A 178 -5.25 13.05 -0.66
N LEU A 179 -5.88 11.98 -1.16
CA LEU A 179 -6.76 11.13 -0.36
C LEU A 179 -6.00 10.41 0.77
N CYS A 180 -4.79 9.90 0.51
CA CYS A 180 -4.00 9.24 1.56
C CYS A 180 -3.50 10.22 2.63
N ILE A 181 -3.16 11.47 2.27
CA ILE A 181 -2.84 12.54 3.23
C ILE A 181 -4.06 12.85 4.10
N TRP A 182 -5.24 12.94 3.50
CA TRP A 182 -6.47 13.20 4.25
C TRP A 182 -6.76 12.08 5.27
N PHE A 183 -6.67 10.82 4.85
CA PHE A 183 -6.82 9.69 5.79
C PHE A 183 -5.75 9.67 6.88
N PHE A 184 -4.52 10.12 6.59
CA PHE A 184 -3.48 10.26 7.59
C PHE A 184 -3.84 11.30 8.65
N LEU A 185 -4.37 12.48 8.23
CA LEU A 185 -4.85 13.50 9.15
C LEU A 185 -6.01 13.01 10.02
N VAL A 186 -6.99 12.31 9.43
CA VAL A 186 -8.09 11.69 10.18
C VAL A 186 -7.58 10.67 11.19
N SER A 187 -6.58 9.87 10.80
CA SER A 187 -5.97 8.85 11.66
C SER A 187 -5.21 9.47 12.83
N LEU A 188 -4.43 10.53 12.60
CA LEU A 188 -3.79 11.32 13.66
C LEU A 188 -4.82 11.95 14.61
N GLY A 189 -5.86 12.58 14.06
CA GLY A 189 -6.95 13.16 14.86
C GLY A 189 -7.66 12.11 15.72
N SER A 190 -7.78 10.88 15.23
CA SER A 190 -8.38 9.78 15.99
C SER A 190 -7.60 9.40 17.26
N LEU A 191 -6.30 9.71 17.31
CA LEU A 191 -5.40 9.47 18.45
C LEU A 191 -5.24 10.68 19.38
N TRP A 192 -5.72 11.86 19.00
CA TRP A 192 -5.51 13.11 19.75
C TRP A 192 -5.91 13.02 21.23
N LYS A 193 -6.96 12.24 21.54
CA LYS A 193 -7.42 11.95 22.91
C LYS A 193 -6.28 11.45 23.79
N TYR A 194 -5.46 10.51 23.32
CA TYR A 194 -4.42 9.86 24.13
C TYR A 194 -3.24 10.78 24.41
N VAL A 195 -2.90 11.63 23.44
CA VAL A 195 -1.87 12.66 23.62
C VAL A 195 -2.31 13.65 24.70
N ARG A 196 -3.60 14.04 24.72
CA ARG A 196 -4.14 15.01 25.69
C ARG A 196 -4.36 14.44 27.08
N THR A 197 -4.88 13.21 27.21
CA THR A 197 -5.25 12.65 28.52
C THR A 197 -4.14 11.83 29.17
N GLY A 198 -3.00 11.63 28.49
CA GLY A 198 -1.91 10.77 28.96
C GLY A 198 -2.30 9.30 29.10
N SER A 199 -3.44 8.89 28.53
CA SER A 199 -3.95 7.52 28.64
C SER A 199 -3.22 6.60 27.67
N SER A 200 -2.77 5.43 28.14
CA SER A 200 -2.12 4.45 27.28
C SER A 200 -3.13 3.57 26.54
N ILE A 201 -2.91 3.38 25.25
CA ILE A 201 -3.59 2.31 24.50
C ILE A 201 -2.85 1.00 24.84
N PRO A 202 -3.54 -0.09 25.23
CA PRO A 202 -2.87 -1.36 25.40
C PRO A 202 -2.30 -1.85 24.05
N PHE A 203 -1.10 -2.42 24.08
CA PHE A 203 -0.48 -2.97 22.88
C PHE A 203 -1.37 -4.07 22.27
N GLN A 204 -1.52 -4.03 20.96
CA GLN A 204 -2.24 -5.00 20.15
C GLN A 204 -1.55 -5.15 18.81
N MET A 205 -1.82 -6.26 18.12
CA MET A 205 -1.26 -6.47 16.77
C MET A 205 -1.68 -5.38 15.78
N THR A 206 -2.80 -4.69 16.02
CA THR A 206 -3.25 -3.52 15.24
C THR A 206 -2.28 -2.35 15.27
N TRP A 207 -1.33 -2.27 16.22
CA TRP A 207 -0.29 -1.23 16.24
C TRP A 207 0.60 -1.25 15.00
N TRP A 208 0.72 -2.39 14.31
CA TRP A 208 1.41 -2.47 13.02
C TRP A 208 0.78 -1.60 11.93
N SER A 209 -0.47 -1.20 12.10
CA SER A 209 -1.14 -0.20 11.25
C SER A 209 -0.53 1.20 11.37
N PHE A 210 0.25 1.51 12.41
CA PHE A 210 1.05 2.74 12.44
C PHE A 210 2.25 2.71 11.51
N VAL A 211 2.69 1.51 11.08
CA VAL A 211 3.84 1.37 10.20
C VAL A 211 3.38 1.14 8.77
N PHE A 212 2.75 -0.02 8.52
CA PHE A 212 2.60 -0.56 7.17
C PHE A 212 1.85 0.38 6.21
N PRO A 213 0.66 0.91 6.52
CA PRO A 213 -0.03 1.88 5.67
C PRO A 213 0.74 3.19 5.47
N ASN A 214 1.49 3.64 6.47
CA ASN A 214 2.27 4.87 6.37
C ASN A 214 3.51 4.71 5.49
N THR A 215 4.04 3.48 5.29
CA THR A 215 5.07 3.24 4.27
C THR A 215 4.56 3.62 2.88
N ALA A 216 3.27 3.40 2.61
CA ALA A 216 2.63 3.75 1.35
C ALA A 216 2.56 5.27 1.16
N LEU A 217 2.19 6.02 2.21
CA LEU A 217 2.19 7.48 2.20
C LEU A 217 3.59 8.05 1.97
N VAL A 218 4.59 7.52 2.66
CA VAL A 218 6.00 7.92 2.47
C VAL A 218 6.44 7.66 1.03
N THR A 219 6.17 6.47 0.50
CA THR A 219 6.55 6.08 -0.87
C THR A 219 5.83 6.96 -1.91
N ALA A 220 4.55 7.25 -1.71
CA ALA A 220 3.80 8.16 -2.58
C ALA A 220 4.39 9.58 -2.53
N THR A 221 4.69 10.09 -1.33
CA THR A 221 5.27 11.43 -1.16
C THR A 221 6.66 11.53 -1.79
N GLN A 222 7.50 10.51 -1.65
CA GLN A 222 8.80 10.45 -2.32
C GLN A 222 8.65 10.38 -3.85
N THR A 223 7.69 9.58 -4.35
CA THR A 223 7.38 9.52 -5.78
C THR A 223 6.96 10.89 -6.32
N MET A 224 6.08 11.60 -5.61
CA MET A 224 5.66 12.96 -5.98
C MET A 224 6.81 13.96 -5.91
N SER A 225 7.68 13.82 -4.91
CA SER A 225 8.88 14.65 -4.80
C SER A 225 9.75 14.55 -6.05
N ASN A 226 9.95 13.33 -6.56
CA ASN A 226 10.78 13.09 -7.74
C ASN A 226 10.12 13.64 -9.01
N VAL A 227 8.80 13.52 -9.13
CA VAL A 227 8.05 14.04 -10.29
C VAL A 227 8.07 15.56 -10.35
N PHE A 228 7.87 16.23 -9.21
CA PHE A 228 7.82 17.70 -9.15
C PHE A 228 9.19 18.35 -8.95
N ASP A 229 10.25 17.56 -8.81
CA ASP A 229 11.61 18.03 -8.45
C ASP A 229 11.60 19.01 -7.27
N SER A 230 10.74 18.75 -6.28
CA SER A 230 10.47 19.69 -5.18
C SER A 230 11.25 19.33 -3.93
N LYS A 231 12.22 20.18 -3.57
CA LYS A 231 13.00 20.05 -2.31
C LYS A 231 12.11 20.01 -1.07
N GLY A 232 11.01 20.78 -1.06
CA GLY A 232 10.09 20.82 0.08
C GLY A 232 9.38 19.49 0.30
N ILE A 233 8.88 18.87 -0.78
CA ILE A 233 8.25 17.54 -0.71
C ILE A 233 9.29 16.47 -0.36
N HIS A 234 10.52 16.60 -0.87
CA HIS A 234 11.62 15.69 -0.53
C HIS A 234 11.92 15.69 0.97
N ILE A 235 12.08 16.88 1.58
CA ILE A 235 12.31 17.02 3.02
C ILE A 235 11.13 16.43 3.80
N CYS A 236 9.89 16.69 3.38
CA CYS A 236 8.71 16.10 4.00
C CYS A 236 8.75 14.57 3.98
N ALA A 237 9.06 13.96 2.82
CA ALA A 237 9.22 12.52 2.69
C ALA A 237 10.31 11.96 3.62
N CYS A 238 11.46 12.64 3.71
CA CYS A 238 12.55 12.26 4.63
C CYS A 238 12.09 12.30 6.09
N VAL A 239 11.43 13.39 6.52
CA VAL A 239 10.92 13.52 7.90
C VAL A 239 9.92 12.42 8.21
N LEU A 240 8.95 12.18 7.33
CA LEU A 240 7.97 11.10 7.49
C LEU A 240 8.66 9.73 7.56
N THR A 241 9.73 9.50 6.80
CA THR A 241 10.52 8.27 6.82
C THR A 241 11.20 8.06 8.19
N VAL A 242 11.85 9.10 8.73
CA VAL A 242 12.51 9.04 10.04
C VAL A 242 11.49 8.77 11.14
N VAL A 243 10.36 9.48 11.15
CA VAL A 243 9.26 9.25 12.11
C VAL A 243 8.75 7.81 12.00
N LEU A 244 8.58 7.30 10.78
CA LEU A 244 8.10 5.94 10.55
C LEU A 244 9.06 4.88 11.10
N ILE A 245 10.37 5.08 10.95
CA ILE A 245 11.40 4.19 11.50
C ILE A 245 11.34 4.20 13.03
N ILE A 246 11.22 5.38 13.66
CA ILE A 246 11.10 5.49 15.12
C ILE A 246 9.86 4.74 15.62
N VAL A 247 8.72 4.93 14.95
CA VAL A 247 7.47 4.23 15.27
C VAL A 247 7.64 2.72 15.09
N TRP A 248 8.28 2.26 14.02
CA TRP A 248 8.54 0.84 13.78
C TRP A 248 9.39 0.22 14.89
N VAL A 249 10.48 0.87 15.29
CA VAL A 249 11.33 0.42 16.40
C VAL A 249 10.53 0.35 17.70
N GLY A 250 9.73 1.37 18.01
CA GLY A 250 8.88 1.40 19.20
C GLY A 250 7.84 0.27 19.23
N VAL A 251 7.12 0.06 18.13
CA VAL A 251 6.15 -1.03 17.97
C VAL A 251 6.84 -2.39 18.13
N PHE A 252 8.01 -2.56 17.51
CA PHE A 252 8.76 -3.81 17.54
C PHE A 252 9.29 -4.14 18.95
N ILE A 253 9.89 -3.17 19.65
CA ILE A 253 10.35 -3.35 21.04
C ILE A 253 9.16 -3.70 21.95
N THR A 254 8.04 -3.00 21.80
CA THR A 254 6.82 -3.27 22.58
C THR A 254 6.28 -4.67 22.32
N MET A 255 6.29 -5.11 21.05
CA MET A 255 5.92 -6.47 20.68
C MET A 255 6.81 -7.52 21.36
N LEU A 256 8.13 -7.34 21.35
CA LEU A 256 9.07 -8.24 22.03
C LEU A 256 8.83 -8.26 23.54
N HIS A 257 8.57 -7.11 24.16
CA HIS A 257 8.24 -7.03 25.58
C HIS A 257 6.93 -7.75 25.91
N CYS A 258 5.87 -7.55 25.12
CA CYS A 258 4.58 -8.22 25.27
C CYS A 258 4.67 -9.74 25.04
N LEU A 259 5.54 -10.18 24.13
CA LEU A 259 5.81 -11.59 23.89
C LEU A 259 6.52 -12.22 25.09
N ARG A 260 7.58 -11.57 25.61
CA ARG A 260 8.32 -12.03 26.80
C ARG A 260 7.44 -12.07 28.05
N THR A 261 6.55 -11.10 28.23
CA THR A 261 5.61 -11.03 29.37
C THR A 261 4.38 -11.93 29.20
N LYS A 262 4.32 -12.75 28.13
CA LYS A 262 3.20 -13.66 27.79
C LYS A 262 1.83 -12.98 27.60
N LYS A 263 1.77 -11.64 27.56
CA LYS A 263 0.53 -10.87 27.39
C LYS A 263 -0.09 -11.01 26.00
N LEU A 264 0.70 -11.46 25.01
CA LEU A 264 0.24 -11.61 23.62
C LEU A 264 -0.36 -12.99 23.30
N LEU A 265 0.29 -14.08 23.75
CA LEU A 265 -0.10 -15.46 23.42
C LEU A 265 -0.99 -16.12 24.49
N TYR A 266 -0.92 -15.64 25.74
CA TYR A 266 -1.75 -16.09 26.85
C TYR A 266 -2.24 -14.87 27.63
N PRO A 267 -3.20 -14.09 27.10
CA PRO A 267 -3.84 -13.05 27.89
C PRO A 267 -4.51 -13.74 29.08
N LYS A 268 -3.94 -13.57 30.28
CA LYS A 268 -4.63 -13.98 31.52
C LYS A 268 -5.97 -13.26 31.50
N GLN A 269 -7.07 -14.01 31.53
CA GLN A 269 -8.39 -13.45 31.82
C GLN A 269 -8.31 -12.82 33.20
N THR A 270 -7.98 -11.53 33.27
CA THR A 270 -8.22 -10.74 34.47
C THR A 270 -9.73 -10.70 34.66
N LYS A 271 -10.19 -11.43 35.68
CA LYS A 271 -11.54 -11.36 36.24
C LYS A 271 -11.91 -9.92 36.59
#